data_AF-A0A660U866-F1
#
_entry.id   AF-A0A660U866-F1
#
_cell.length_a   1.000
_cell.length_b   1.000
_cell.length_c   1.000
_cell.angle_alpha   90.00
_cell.angle_beta   90.00
_cell.angle_gamma   90.00
#
_symmetry.space_group_name_H-M   'P 1'
#
loop_
_entity.id
_entity.type
_entity.pdbx_description
1 polymer ?
#
loop_
_entity_poly.entity_id
_entity_poly.type
_entity_poly.pdbx_seq_one_letter_code
_entity_poly.pdbx_strand_id
1 'polypeptide(L)' 'MKGPRIGDLQLENPLIMAPMASITDNAFRIIVKRHGAALVFSEMISSIA' A
#
# COMPACT_ATOMS: atom_id res chain seq x y z
N MET A 1 2.75 -17.31 -4.96
CA MET A 1 1.31 -17.29 -4.58
C MET A 1 0.67 -16.08 -5.24
N LYS A 2 -0.48 -16.23 -5.91
CA LYS A 2 -1.19 -15.07 -6.52
C LYS A 2 -1.85 -14.22 -5.43
N GLY A 3 -1.87 -12.90 -5.60
CA GLY A 3 -2.47 -11.95 -4.66
C GLY A 3 -4.01 -11.91 -4.72
N PRO A 4 -4.66 -11.22 -3.76
CA PRO A 4 -6.10 -11.03 -3.76
C PRO A 4 -6.55 -10.11 -4.90
N ARG A 5 -7.84 -10.19 -5.24
CA ARG A 5 -8.52 -9.29 -6.17
C ARG A 5 -9.31 -8.24 -5.39
N ILE A 6 -9.14 -6.96 -5.73
CA ILE A 6 -9.84 -5.82 -5.12
C ILE A 6 -10.61 -5.11 -6.24
N GLY A 7 -11.92 -5.36 -6.34
CA GLY A 7 -12.71 -4.94 -7.50
C GLY A 7 -12.11 -5.50 -8.80
N ASP A 8 -11.74 -4.61 -9.71
CA ASP A 8 -11.10 -4.97 -10.99
C ASP A 8 -9.58 -5.09 -10.90
N LEU A 9 -8.96 -4.75 -9.76
CA LEU A 9 -7.52 -4.81 -9.56
C LEU A 9 -7.09 -6.21 -9.08
N GLN A 10 -6.27 -6.90 -9.88
CA GLN A 10 -5.63 -8.16 -9.50
C GLN A 10 -4.22 -7.90 -8.99
N LEU A 11 -3.93 -8.25 -7.74
CA LEU A 11 -2.60 -8.08 -7.16
C LEU A 11 -1.65 -9.25 -7.53
N GLU A 12 -0.38 -8.91 -7.72
CA GLU A 12 0.69 -9.87 -8.04
C GLU A 12 0.96 -10.85 -6.90
N ASN A 13 0.83 -10.38 -5.65
CA ASN A 13 1.10 -11.15 -4.44
C ASN A 13 0.20 -10.63 -3.27
N PRO A 14 0.11 -11.37 -2.14
CA PRO A 14 -0.79 -11.01 -1.05
C PRO A 14 -0.22 -9.97 -0.07
N LEU A 15 0.95 -9.40 -0.34
CA LEU A 15 1.59 -8.42 0.55
C LEU A 15 1.12 -7.01 0.22
N ILE A 16 0.50 -6.36 1.20
CA ILE A 16 -0.03 -5.01 1.09
C ILE A 16 0.53 -4.19 2.27
N MET A 17 1.05 -3.00 1.98
CA MET A 17 1.50 -2.08 3.01
C MET A 17 0.28 -1.39 3.63
N ALA A 18 0.13 -1.36 4.95
CA ALA A 18 -0.97 -0.66 5.61
C ALA A 18 -0.79 0.87 5.57
N PRO A 19 -1.88 1.67 5.48
CA PRO A 19 -1.80 3.12 5.59
C PRO A 19 -1.58 3.53 7.05
N MET A 20 -0.58 4.37 7.30
CA MET A 20 -0.23 4.84 8.65
C MET A 20 0.09 6.33 8.59
N ALA A 21 -0.63 7.14 9.37
CA ALA A 21 -0.42 8.59 9.43
C ALA A 21 0.98 8.92 9.98
N SER A 22 1.65 9.88 9.36
CA SER A 22 3.02 10.33 9.66
C SER A 22 4.11 9.26 9.49
N ILE A 23 3.84 8.16 8.79
CA ILE A 23 4.77 7.04 8.56
C ILE A 23 4.88 6.70 7.06
N THR A 24 3.76 6.68 6.35
CA THR A 24 3.71 6.18 4.96
C THR A 24 3.99 7.27 3.91
N ASP A 25 5.13 7.94 4.10
CA ASP A 25 5.62 9.02 3.23
C ASP A 25 6.09 8.53 1.84
N ASN A 26 6.64 9.41 1.01
CA ASN A 26 7.12 9.03 -0.32
C ASN A 26 8.28 8.02 -0.29
N ALA A 27 9.30 8.28 0.53
CA ALA A 27 10.50 7.45 0.60
C ALA A 27 10.18 6.04 1.11
N PHE A 28 9.36 5.95 2.16
CA PHE A 28 8.90 4.68 2.73
C PHE A 28 8.16 3.84 1.69
N ARG A 29 7.25 4.44 0.93
CA ARG A 29 6.49 3.74 -0.13
C ARG A 29 7.38 3.19 -1.24
N ILE A 30 8.39 3.94 -1.66
CA ILE A 30 9.37 3.47 -2.66
C ILE A 30 10.13 2.27 -2.12
N ILE A 31 10.61 2.34 -0.88
CA ILE A 31 11.37 1.25 -0.25
C ILE A 31 10.50 0.00 -0.15
N VAL A 32 9.28 0.12 0.39
CA VAL A 32 8.37 -1.02 0.56
C VAL A 32 7.95 -1.63 -0.77
N LYS A 33 7.73 -0.82 -1.82
CA LYS A 33 7.44 -1.32 -3.17
C LYS A 33 8.60 -2.13 -3.73
N ARG A 34 9.85 -1.67 -3.54
CA ARG A 34 11.07 -2.41 -3.94
C ARG A 34 11.26 -3.72 -3.18
N HIS A 35 10.73 -3.82 -1.95
CA HIS A 35 10.77 -5.04 -1.13
C HIS A 35 9.61 -6.00 -1.41
N GLY A 36 8.79 -5.75 -2.44
CA GLY A 36 7.83 -6.73 -2.95
C GLY A 36 6.38 -6.52 -2.52
N ALA A 37 6.01 -5.37 -1.95
CA ALA A 37 4.60 -5.06 -1.73
C ALA A 37 3.84 -4.95 -3.07
N ALA A 38 2.75 -5.70 -3.21
CA ALA A 38 1.91 -5.60 -4.41
C ALA A 38 1.18 -4.25 -4.47
N LEU A 39 0.76 -3.73 -3.31
CA LEU A 39 0.03 -2.47 -3.19
C LEU A 39 0.61 -1.63 -2.04
N VAL A 40 0.74 -0.32 -2.28
CA VAL A 40 1.22 0.67 -1.31
C VAL A 40 0.21 1.82 -1.23
N PHE A 41 -0.11 2.28 -0.01
CA PHE A 41 -0.98 3.43 0.22
C PHE A 41 -0.17 4.69 0.55
N SER A 42 -0.76 5.86 0.36
CA SER A 42 -0.30 7.09 0.98
C SER A 42 -0.57 7.08 2.48
N GLU A 43 -0.17 8.17 3.15
CA GLU A 43 -0.56 8.47 4.52
C GLU A 43 -2.07 8.39 4.72
N MET A 44 -2.46 7.95 5.93
CA MET A 44 -3.83 8.04 6.37
C MET A 44 -4.18 9.53 6.56
N ILE A 45 -5.16 10.01 5.79
CA ILE A 45 -5.63 11.39 5.83
C ILE A 45 -6.90 11.46 6.69
N SER A 46 -6.89 12.33 7.70
CA SER A 46 -8.09 12.65 8.46
C SER A 46 -9.05 13.48 7.59
N SER A 47 -10.27 12.99 7.41
CA SER A 47 -11.35 13.81 6.86
C SER A 47 -11.82 14.78 7.96
N ILE A 48 -11.38 16.03 7.88
CA ILE A 48 -11.95 17.10 8.70
C ILE A 48 -13.21 17.54 7.94
N ALA A 49 -14.38 17.33 8.56
CA ALA A 49 -15.66 17.84 8.06
C ALA A 49 -15.80 19.33 8.38
#